data_AF-A0A8J4S6V6-F1
#
_entry.id   AF-A0A8J4S6V6-F1
#
_cell.length_a   1.000
_cell.length_b   1.000
_cell.length_c   1.000
_cell.angle_alpha   90.00
_cell.angle_beta   90.00
_cell.angle_gamma   90.00
#
_symmetry.space_group_name_H-M   'P 1'
#
loop_
_entity.id
_entity.type
_entity.pdbx_description
1 polymer ?
#
loop_
_entity_poly.entity_id
_entity_poly.type
_entity_poly.pdbx_seq_one_letter_code
_entity_poly.pdbx_strand_id
1 'polypeptide(L)'
;MSVSLDQSADAEFLRFVARFCGMNLGSAATGRLRVRLGKTTELYEPTTIAKYLARAADREHELLGQNPLERATVAMWMDFARGIDRCPPAASATHWQVLESSLERKTYLAAERVTLADAALFWTLYKAVSNFSAQQKDQYNNLVRWFDQVQHTVDVDKHILLGLLVEVFSVVFVEWHVL
;
A
#
# COMPACT_ATOMS: atom_id res chain seq x y z
N MET A 1 0.42 21.14 11.10
CA MET A 1 -0.23 20.55 9.91
C MET A 1 -1.67 20.23 10.27
N SER A 2 -2.64 20.44 9.37
CA SER A 2 -4.01 19.96 9.57
C SER A 2 -4.43 19.08 8.41
N VAL A 3 -4.98 17.90 8.70
CA VAL A 3 -5.42 16.92 7.71
C VAL A 3 -6.95 16.92 7.64
N SER A 4 -7.49 16.91 6.42
CA SER A 4 -8.92 16.70 6.16
C SER A 4 -9.05 15.44 5.31
N LEU A 5 -9.85 14.50 5.79
CA LEU A 5 -10.11 13.22 5.13
C LEU A 5 -11.60 13.08 4.90
N ASP A 6 -11.97 12.63 3.71
CA ASP A 6 -13.34 12.23 3.38
C ASP A 6 -13.50 10.71 3.58
N GLN A 7 -14.56 10.14 2.99
CA GLN A 7 -14.87 8.71 2.99
C GLN A 7 -14.40 8.01 1.70
N SER A 8 -13.50 8.63 0.94
CA SER A 8 -12.97 8.01 -0.29
C SER A 8 -11.98 6.89 0.01
N ALA A 9 -11.79 5.99 -0.95
CA ALA A 9 -10.72 4.98 -0.92
C ALA A 9 -9.32 5.61 -0.79
N ASP A 10 -9.13 6.80 -1.36
CA ASP A 10 -7.87 7.55 -1.23
C ASP A 10 -7.65 8.04 0.21
N ALA A 11 -8.71 8.44 0.93
CA ALA A 11 -8.61 8.79 2.34
C ALA A 11 -8.27 7.57 3.21
N GLU A 12 -8.82 6.40 2.90
CA GLU A 12 -8.48 5.14 3.59
C GLU A 12 -7.03 4.73 3.33
N PHE A 13 -6.59 4.81 2.07
CA PHE A 13 -5.19 4.61 1.68
C PHE A 13 -4.25 5.51 2.48
N LEU A 14 -4.58 6.80 2.62
CA LEU A 14 -3.75 7.73 3.41
C LEU A 14 -3.74 7.42 4.90
N ARG A 15 -4.85 6.92 5.48
CA ARG A 15 -4.86 6.44 6.88
C ARG A 15 -3.93 5.25 7.05
N PHE A 16 -3.95 4.31 6.10
CA PHE A 16 -3.04 3.17 6.09
C PHE A 16 -1.58 3.62 5.97
N VAL A 17 -1.26 4.47 4.97
CA VAL A 17 0.10 4.99 4.77
C VAL A 17 0.60 5.74 5.99
N ALA A 18 -0.22 6.55 6.64
CA ALA A 18 0.19 7.26 7.84
C ALA A 18 0.60 6.29 8.96
N ARG A 19 -0.22 5.26 9.21
CA ARG A 19 0.12 4.22 10.20
C ARG A 19 1.39 3.46 9.81
N PHE A 20 1.53 3.09 8.54
CA PHE A 20 2.75 2.46 8.00
C PHE A 20 3.99 3.33 8.23
N CYS A 21 3.86 4.66 8.09
CA CYS A 21 4.93 5.61 8.36
C CYS A 21 5.17 5.87 9.87
N GLY A 22 4.39 5.26 10.78
CA GLY A 22 4.42 5.55 12.21
C GLY A 22 3.82 6.91 12.59
N MET A 23 3.04 7.51 11.70
CA MET A 23 2.44 8.83 11.86
C MET A 23 1.00 8.73 12.39
N ASN A 24 0.68 9.54 13.39
CA ASN A 24 -0.69 9.72 13.85
C ASN A 24 -1.31 10.96 13.17
N LEU A 25 -2.35 10.76 12.35
CA LEU A 25 -3.05 11.87 11.67
C LEU A 25 -3.98 12.66 12.61
N GLY A 26 -4.09 12.28 13.89
CA GLY A 26 -4.97 12.88 14.87
C GLY A 26 -6.45 12.78 14.47
N SER A 27 -7.29 13.63 15.08
CA SER A 27 -8.67 13.84 14.63
C SER A 27 -8.66 14.63 13.33
N ALA A 28 -8.46 13.93 12.21
CA ALA A 28 -8.60 14.53 10.89
C ALA A 28 -9.99 15.14 10.75
N ALA A 29 -10.08 16.37 10.23
CA ALA A 29 -11.36 16.99 9.97
C ALA A 29 -12.10 16.23 8.87
N THR A 30 -13.43 16.17 8.96
CA THR A 30 -14.25 15.64 7.88
C THR A 30 -14.35 16.68 6.76
N GLY A 31 -14.01 16.29 5.54
CA GLY A 31 -14.09 17.16 4.37
C GLY A 31 -13.17 16.70 3.25
N ARG A 32 -13.15 17.45 2.13
CA ARG A 32 -12.33 17.15 0.94
C ARG A 32 -10.92 16.71 1.34
N LEU A 33 -10.45 15.62 0.75
CA LEU A 33 -9.08 15.12 0.91
C LEU A 33 -8.04 16.24 0.72
N ARG A 34 -7.37 16.64 1.81
CA ARG A 34 -6.24 17.58 1.76
C ARG A 34 -5.36 17.53 3.00
N VAL A 35 -4.11 17.92 2.82
CA VAL A 35 -3.19 18.30 3.89
C VAL A 35 -2.87 19.78 3.77
N ARG A 36 -3.13 20.54 4.83
CA ARG A 36 -2.81 21.97 4.89
C ARG A 36 -1.55 22.22 5.70
N LEU A 37 -0.61 22.93 5.07
CA LEU A 37 0.71 23.33 5.57
C LEU A 37 0.70 24.85 5.78
N GLY A 38 0.37 25.30 6.98
CA GLY A 38 0.23 26.73 7.26
C GLY A 38 -1.11 27.31 6.76
N LYS A 39 -1.12 28.58 6.33
CA LYS A 39 -2.35 29.30 5.98
C LYS A 39 -2.80 29.13 4.53
N THR A 40 -1.87 28.92 3.60
CA THR A 40 -2.15 28.99 2.15
C THR A 40 -1.68 27.78 1.34
N THR A 41 -0.80 26.94 1.90
CA THR A 41 -0.26 25.79 1.19
C THR A 41 -1.09 24.55 1.47
N GLU A 42 -1.61 23.92 0.42
CA GLU A 42 -2.41 22.69 0.51
C GLU A 42 -1.91 21.64 -0.49
N LEU A 43 -1.96 20.37 -0.07
CA LEU A 43 -1.72 19.19 -0.89
C LEU A 43 -3.02 18.41 -1.01
N TYR A 44 -3.36 17.90 -2.18
CA TYR A 44 -4.61 17.18 -2.45
C TYR A 44 -4.41 15.82 -3.16
N GLU A 45 -3.28 15.62 -3.85
CA GLU A 45 -3.00 14.35 -4.53
C GLU A 45 -2.58 13.24 -3.54
N PRO A 46 -3.24 12.07 -3.53
CA PRO A 46 -2.97 11.01 -2.56
C PRO A 46 -1.52 10.55 -2.54
N THR A 47 -0.91 10.29 -3.70
CA THR A 47 0.50 9.88 -3.78
C THR A 47 1.45 10.97 -3.29
N THR A 48 1.12 12.25 -3.54
CA THR A 48 1.89 13.39 -3.06
C THR A 48 1.79 13.52 -1.54
N ILE A 49 0.59 13.37 -0.99
CA ILE A 49 0.36 13.38 0.46
C ILE A 49 1.08 12.20 1.12
N ALA A 50 0.98 10.99 0.56
CA ALA A 50 1.68 9.81 1.05
C ALA A 50 3.20 10.02 1.11
N LYS A 51 3.80 10.52 0.02
CA LYS A 51 5.23 10.88 -0.02
C LYS A 51 5.57 11.98 0.99
N TYR A 52 4.69 12.97 1.18
CA TYR A 52 4.88 14.01 2.20
C TYR A 52 4.88 13.42 3.62
N LEU A 53 3.94 12.52 3.95
CA LEU A 53 3.89 11.86 5.25
C LEU A 53 5.15 11.02 5.51
N ALA A 54 5.64 10.29 4.51
CA ALA A 54 6.87 9.52 4.62
C ALA A 54 8.11 10.40 4.83
N ARG A 55 8.16 11.59 4.20
CA ARG A 55 9.23 12.58 4.45
C ARG A 55 9.17 13.21 5.83
N ALA A 56 7.96 13.36 6.37
CA ALA A 56 7.76 13.94 7.70
C ALA A 56 7.97 12.93 8.84
N ALA A 57 8.12 11.65 8.52
CA ALA A 57 8.38 10.58 9.49
C ALA A 57 9.87 10.47 9.82
N ASP A 58 10.19 9.99 11.03
CA ASP A 58 11.57 9.78 11.50
C ASP A 58 12.31 8.63 10.75
N ARG A 59 11.70 8.09 9.69
CA ARG A 59 12.19 6.96 8.89
C ARG A 59 12.20 7.26 7.38
N GLU A 60 12.31 8.53 6.98
CA GLU A 60 12.28 8.95 5.55
C GLU A 60 13.17 8.07 4.66
N HIS A 61 14.44 7.91 5.01
CA HIS A 61 15.41 7.15 4.20
C HIS A 61 15.02 5.67 4.06
N GLU A 62 14.37 5.12 5.09
CA GLU A 62 13.88 3.75 5.05
C GLU A 62 12.71 3.64 4.08
N LEU A 63 11.74 4.55 4.19
CA LEU A 63 10.46 4.53 3.47
C LEU A 63 10.58 4.96 2.00
N LEU A 64 11.42 5.94 1.71
CA LEU A 64 11.54 6.56 0.38
C LEU A 64 12.80 6.18 -0.38
N GLY A 65 13.74 5.48 0.25
CA GLY A 65 15.01 5.09 -0.37
C GLY A 65 16.20 5.94 0.07
N GLN A 66 17.38 5.31 0.11
CA GLN A 66 18.63 5.91 0.60
C GLN A 66 19.47 6.57 -0.51
N ASN A 67 19.20 6.23 -1.77
CA ASN A 67 19.94 6.73 -2.94
C ASN A 67 18.97 7.11 -4.08
N PRO A 68 19.43 7.84 -5.12
CA PRO A 68 18.55 8.30 -6.19
C PRO A 68 17.80 7.17 -6.92
N LEU A 69 18.43 6.00 -7.08
CA LEU A 69 17.82 4.85 -7.74
C LEU A 69 16.67 4.30 -6.90
N GLU A 70 16.89 4.01 -5.62
CA GLU A 70 15.82 3.55 -4.71
C GLU A 70 14.65 4.53 -4.69
N ARG A 71 14.92 5.84 -4.61
CA ARG A 71 13.86 6.88 -4.61
C ARG A 71 13.04 6.87 -5.89
N ALA A 72 13.69 6.71 -7.04
CA ALA A 72 13.01 6.59 -8.32
C ALA A 72 12.19 5.30 -8.41
N THR A 73 12.74 4.17 -7.95
CA THR A 73 12.04 2.89 -7.92
C THR A 73 10.83 2.92 -6.99
N VAL A 74 10.94 3.55 -5.82
CA VAL A 74 9.79 3.77 -4.92
C VAL A 74 8.71 4.57 -5.63
N ALA A 75 9.07 5.69 -6.26
CA ALA A 75 8.11 6.52 -6.98
C ALA A 75 7.41 5.76 -8.13
N MET A 76 8.17 5.03 -8.94
CA MET A 76 7.67 4.23 -10.05
C MET A 76 6.63 3.21 -9.59
N TRP A 77 6.89 2.46 -8.52
CA TRP A 77 5.96 1.46 -8.02
C TRP A 77 4.71 2.05 -7.36
N MET A 78 4.83 3.22 -6.72
CA MET A 78 3.64 3.95 -6.26
C MET A 78 2.77 4.41 -7.43
N ASP A 79 3.37 4.87 -8.53
CA ASP A 79 2.63 5.27 -9.72
C ASP A 79 2.01 4.04 -10.42
N PHE A 80 2.71 2.91 -10.42
CA PHE A 80 2.20 1.62 -10.90
C PHE A 80 0.97 1.17 -10.10
N ALA A 81 1.00 1.28 -8.76
CA ALA A 81 -0.16 0.99 -7.90
C ALA A 81 -1.39 1.81 -8.30
N ARG A 82 -1.21 3.12 -8.54
CA ARG A 82 -2.29 3.99 -9.02
C ARG A 82 -2.75 3.65 -10.43
N GLY A 83 -1.87 3.10 -11.26
CA GLY A 83 -2.22 2.55 -12.56
C GLY A 83 -3.22 1.40 -12.43
N ILE A 84 -2.99 0.48 -11.50
CA ILE A 84 -3.88 -0.66 -11.23
C ILE A 84 -5.27 -0.17 -10.81
N ASP A 85 -5.35 0.77 -9.86
CA ASP A 85 -6.64 1.34 -9.39
C ASP A 85 -7.46 1.97 -10.52
N ARG A 86 -6.80 2.47 -11.58
CA ARG A 86 -7.43 3.16 -12.71
C ARG A 86 -7.76 2.24 -13.88
N CYS A 87 -7.23 1.02 -13.88
CA CYS A 87 -7.42 0.07 -14.95
C CYS A 87 -8.65 -0.81 -14.69
N PRO A 88 -9.39 -1.20 -15.75
CA PRO A 88 -10.50 -2.13 -15.60
C PRO A 88 -9.98 -3.52 -15.15
N PRO A 89 -10.78 -4.31 -14.42
CA PRO A 89 -10.37 -5.63 -13.93
C PRO A 89 -9.83 -6.58 -15.00
N ALA A 90 -10.28 -6.45 -16.25
CA ALA A 90 -9.79 -7.23 -17.39
C ALA A 90 -8.28 -7.04 -17.67
N ALA A 91 -7.70 -5.90 -17.28
CA ALA A 91 -6.27 -5.62 -17.46
C ALA A 91 -5.40 -6.21 -16.32
N SER A 92 -6.01 -6.73 -15.24
CA SER A 92 -5.30 -7.13 -14.03
C SER A 92 -4.22 -8.18 -14.27
N ALA A 93 -4.46 -9.14 -15.19
CA ALA A 93 -3.51 -10.20 -15.52
C ALA A 93 -2.14 -9.66 -15.95
N THR A 94 -2.13 -8.59 -16.76
CA THR A 94 -0.89 -7.94 -17.20
C THR A 94 -0.14 -7.34 -16.01
N HIS A 95 -0.85 -6.71 -15.07
CA HIS A 95 -0.24 -6.15 -13.86
C HIS A 95 0.33 -7.24 -12.95
N TRP A 96 -0.39 -8.35 -12.77
CA TRP A 96 0.11 -9.51 -12.02
C TRP A 96 1.39 -10.06 -12.60
N GLN A 97 1.45 -10.21 -13.92
CA GLN A 97 2.63 -10.77 -14.58
C GLN A 97 3.85 -9.85 -14.53
N VAL A 98 3.64 -8.53 -14.57
CA VAL A 98 4.71 -7.54 -14.35
C VAL A 98 5.26 -7.65 -12.92
N LEU A 99 4.38 -7.74 -11.92
CA LEU A 99 4.78 -7.87 -10.51
C LEU A 99 5.51 -9.19 -10.26
N GLU A 100 4.95 -10.30 -10.75
CA GLU A 100 5.53 -11.64 -10.66
C GLU A 100 6.97 -11.65 -11.18
N SER A 101 7.18 -11.16 -12.40
CA SER A 101 8.51 -11.11 -13.02
C SER A 101 9.46 -10.18 -12.28
N SER A 102 8.95 -9.07 -11.74
CA SER A 102 9.76 -8.09 -11.01
C SER A 102 10.21 -8.58 -9.63
N LEU A 103 9.48 -9.53 -9.05
CA LEU A 103 9.70 -10.10 -7.71
C LEU A 103 10.49 -11.42 -7.75
N GLU A 104 10.76 -11.99 -8.92
CA GLU A 104 11.48 -13.26 -9.08
C GLU A 104 12.79 -13.30 -8.29
N ARG A 105 13.55 -12.19 -8.27
CA ARG A 105 14.85 -12.08 -7.60
C ARG A 105 14.90 -11.03 -6.50
N LYS A 106 13.74 -10.61 -5.99
CA LYS A 106 13.64 -9.53 -5.02
C LYS A 106 12.77 -9.91 -3.84
N THR A 107 13.23 -9.58 -2.64
CA THR A 107 12.42 -9.71 -1.42
C THR A 107 11.36 -8.62 -1.36
N TYR A 108 11.72 -7.38 -1.73
CA TYR A 108 10.85 -6.21 -1.79
C TYR A 108 11.10 -5.41 -3.09
N LEU A 109 10.20 -4.52 -3.46
CA LEU A 109 10.17 -3.97 -4.81
C LEU A 109 11.31 -2.98 -5.14
N ALA A 110 11.69 -2.17 -4.14
CA ALA A 110 12.60 -1.04 -4.32
C ALA A 110 13.96 -1.19 -3.63
N ALA A 111 14.04 -1.96 -2.54
CA ALA A 111 15.26 -2.15 -1.76
C ALA A 111 15.22 -3.51 -1.04
N GLU A 112 16.28 -3.89 -0.32
CA GLU A 112 16.30 -5.09 0.54
C GLU A 112 15.57 -4.90 1.88
N ARG A 113 14.55 -4.04 1.90
CA ARG A 113 13.71 -3.71 3.06
C ARG A 113 12.35 -3.24 2.57
N VAL A 114 11.35 -3.27 3.45
CA VAL A 114 10.02 -2.73 3.13
C VAL A 114 10.10 -1.21 2.92
N THR A 115 9.47 -0.74 1.85
CA THR A 115 9.42 0.69 1.52
C THR A 115 7.98 1.14 1.27
N LEU A 116 7.78 2.42 0.98
CA LEU A 116 6.46 2.95 0.62
C LEU A 116 5.92 2.36 -0.69
N ALA A 117 6.79 1.85 -1.58
CA ALA A 117 6.34 1.09 -2.75
C ALA A 117 5.59 -0.18 -2.34
N ASP A 118 6.15 -0.91 -1.37
CA ASP A 118 5.58 -2.17 -0.93
C ASP A 118 4.25 -1.95 -0.22
N ALA A 119 4.17 -0.94 0.65
CA ALA A 119 2.92 -0.55 1.31
C ALA A 119 1.84 -0.14 0.30
N ALA A 120 2.19 0.69 -0.69
CA ALA A 120 1.23 1.16 -1.68
C ALA A 120 0.67 0.00 -2.53
N LEU A 121 1.53 -0.90 -3.00
CA LEU A 121 1.07 -2.06 -3.74
C LEU A 121 0.32 -3.06 -2.85
N PHE A 122 0.77 -3.30 -1.62
CA PHE A 122 0.05 -4.20 -0.72
C PHE A 122 -1.40 -3.74 -0.53
N TRP A 123 -1.59 -2.44 -0.27
CA TRP A 123 -2.93 -1.84 -0.17
C TRP A 123 -3.77 -2.07 -1.44
N THR A 124 -3.24 -1.69 -2.60
CA THR A 124 -3.94 -1.80 -3.89
C THR A 124 -4.29 -3.25 -4.23
N LEU A 125 -3.41 -4.21 -3.91
CA LEU A 125 -3.57 -5.60 -4.31
C LEU A 125 -4.33 -6.45 -3.29
N TYR A 126 -4.57 -5.93 -2.08
CA TYR A 126 -5.14 -6.67 -0.95
C TYR A 126 -6.38 -7.48 -1.34
N LYS A 127 -7.39 -6.81 -1.91
CA LYS A 127 -8.66 -7.46 -2.28
C LYS A 127 -8.47 -8.50 -3.39
N ALA A 128 -7.58 -8.26 -4.33
CA ALA A 128 -7.39 -9.17 -5.45
C ALA A 128 -6.62 -10.42 -5.06
N VAL A 129 -5.45 -10.26 -4.41
CA VAL A 129 -4.59 -11.39 -4.00
C VAL A 129 -5.29 -12.26 -2.96
N SER A 130 -6.07 -11.67 -2.04
CA SER A 130 -6.88 -12.44 -1.07
C SER A 130 -7.92 -13.36 -1.73
N ASN A 131 -8.34 -13.04 -2.96
CA ASN A 131 -9.34 -13.79 -3.72
C ASN A 131 -8.74 -14.63 -4.85
N PHE A 132 -7.42 -14.78 -4.91
CA PHE A 132 -6.79 -15.65 -5.91
C PHE A 132 -7.23 -17.11 -5.73
N SER A 133 -7.54 -17.76 -6.84
CA SER A 133 -7.72 -19.22 -6.89
C SER A 133 -6.39 -19.94 -6.63
N ALA A 134 -6.44 -21.24 -6.32
CA ALA A 134 -5.23 -22.06 -6.17
C ALA A 134 -4.34 -21.98 -7.43
N GLN A 135 -4.94 -22.07 -8.62
CA GLN A 135 -4.21 -21.93 -9.88
C GLN A 135 -3.53 -20.57 -10.02
N GLN A 136 -4.18 -19.48 -9.61
CA GLN A 136 -3.56 -18.14 -9.65
C GLN A 136 -2.44 -18.00 -8.63
N LYS A 137 -2.55 -18.61 -7.45
CA LYS A 137 -1.47 -18.62 -6.45
C LYS A 137 -0.25 -19.36 -6.96
N ASP A 138 -0.45 -20.49 -7.64
CA ASP A 138 0.64 -21.25 -8.27
C ASP A 138 1.28 -20.47 -9.43
N GLN A 139 0.45 -19.79 -10.24
CA GLN A 139 0.92 -19.00 -11.38
C GLN A 139 1.72 -17.75 -10.97
N TYR A 140 1.34 -17.10 -9.86
CA TYR A 140 1.93 -15.84 -9.39
C TYR A 140 2.60 -16.04 -8.03
N ASN A 141 3.48 -17.04 -7.93
CA ASN A 141 4.04 -17.48 -6.65
C ASN A 141 4.95 -16.43 -5.99
N ASN A 142 5.72 -15.66 -6.78
CA ASN A 142 6.60 -14.62 -6.26
C ASN A 142 5.79 -13.45 -5.73
N LEU A 143 4.71 -13.09 -6.42
CA LEU A 143 3.75 -12.09 -5.94
C LEU A 143 3.08 -12.52 -4.63
N VAL A 144 2.57 -13.75 -4.56
CA VAL A 144 1.91 -14.25 -3.35
C VAL A 144 2.90 -14.31 -2.18
N ARG A 145 4.11 -14.79 -2.41
CA ARG A 145 5.20 -14.80 -1.41
C ARG A 145 5.49 -13.38 -0.89
N TRP A 146 5.68 -12.43 -1.79
CA TRP A 146 5.93 -11.03 -1.42
C TRP A 146 4.76 -10.44 -0.63
N PHE A 147 3.51 -10.73 -1.05
CA PHE A 147 2.32 -10.24 -0.38
C PHE A 147 2.25 -10.73 1.07
N ASP A 148 2.48 -12.03 1.28
CA ASP A 148 2.52 -12.64 2.61
C ASP A 148 3.65 -12.07 3.48
N GLN A 149 4.84 -11.89 2.89
CA GLN A 149 5.98 -11.26 3.57
C GLN A 149 5.62 -9.84 4.03
N VAL A 150 5.06 -9.00 3.16
CA VAL A 150 4.68 -7.62 3.50
C VAL A 150 3.60 -7.60 4.57
N GLN A 151 2.59 -8.48 4.48
CA GLN A 151 1.52 -8.59 5.47
C GLN A 151 2.06 -8.85 6.90
N HIS A 152 3.14 -9.60 7.03
CA HIS A 152 3.78 -9.90 8.32
C HIS A 152 4.81 -8.84 8.75
N THR A 153 5.39 -8.09 7.81
CA THR A 153 6.42 -7.08 8.11
C THR A 153 5.80 -5.75 8.52
N VAL A 154 4.71 -5.37 7.86
CA VAL A 154 3.87 -4.28 8.35
C VAL A 154 3.16 -4.87 9.54
N ASP A 155 3.44 -4.39 10.75
CA ASP A 155 2.63 -4.68 11.93
C ASP A 155 1.26 -4.02 11.71
N VAL A 156 0.51 -4.52 10.74
CA VAL A 156 -0.90 -4.22 10.52
C VAL A 156 -1.57 -4.93 11.67
N ASP A 157 -1.50 -4.27 12.83
CA ASP A 157 -2.25 -4.60 14.02
C ASP A 157 -3.60 -5.12 13.55
N LYS A 158 -4.02 -6.29 14.03
CA LYS A 158 -5.25 -6.98 13.59
C LYS A 158 -6.48 -6.05 13.60
N HIS A 159 -6.41 -4.93 14.33
CA HIS A 159 -7.37 -3.82 14.32
C HIS A 159 -7.46 -2.98 13.03
N ILE A 160 -6.37 -2.78 12.27
CA ILE A 160 -6.40 -2.10 10.96
C ILE A 160 -7.08 -2.99 9.92
N LEU A 161 -6.79 -4.30 9.96
CA LEU A 161 -7.53 -5.29 9.18
C LEU A 161 -9.00 -5.27 9.61
N LEU A 162 -9.33 -5.39 10.89
CA LEU A 162 -10.73 -5.35 11.37
C LEU A 162 -11.55 -4.14 10.84
N GLY A 163 -10.94 -2.98 10.63
CA GLY A 163 -11.61 -1.82 10.01
C GLY A 163 -11.86 -1.94 8.50
N LEU A 164 -10.96 -2.59 7.75
CA LEU A 164 -11.14 -2.98 6.34
C LEU A 164 -12.01 -4.23 6.18
N LEU A 165 -12.19 -5.00 7.26
CA LEU A 165 -12.80 -6.32 7.26
C LEU A 165 -14.26 -6.36 7.73
N VAL A 166 -14.88 -5.23 8.07
CA VAL A 166 -16.31 -5.22 8.45
C VAL A 166 -17.24 -5.66 7.30
N GLU A 167 -16.77 -5.70 6.05
CA GLU A 167 -17.57 -6.23 4.92
C GLU A 167 -17.16 -7.61 4.38
N VAL A 168 -16.07 -8.25 4.86
CA VAL A 168 -15.50 -9.42 4.13
C VAL A 168 -15.20 -10.66 5.01
N PHE A 169 -15.18 -10.58 6.34
CA PHE A 169 -14.71 -11.71 7.17
C PHE A 169 -15.82 -12.63 7.72
N SER A 170 -16.47 -13.38 6.83
CA SER A 170 -17.23 -14.57 7.23
C SER A 170 -16.65 -15.90 6.73
N VAL A 171 -15.55 -15.97 5.96
CA VAL A 171 -15.20 -17.24 5.28
C VAL A 171 -13.74 -17.73 5.35
N VAL A 172 -12.69 -16.91 5.45
CA VAL A 172 -11.35 -17.40 5.00
C VAL A 172 -10.31 -17.72 6.10
N PHE A 173 -10.63 -17.58 7.39
CA PHE A 173 -9.60 -17.81 8.44
C PHE A 173 -9.36 -19.28 8.83
N VAL A 174 -9.96 -20.27 8.14
CA VAL A 174 -9.78 -21.70 8.50
C VAL A 174 -8.89 -22.48 7.53
N GLU A 175 -8.63 -22.03 6.30
CA GLU A 175 -7.96 -22.88 5.29
C GLU A 175 -6.45 -22.66 5.07
N TRP A 176 -5.81 -21.70 5.74
CA TRP A 176 -4.39 -21.39 5.49
C TRP A 176 -3.39 -22.11 6.41
N HIS A 177 -3.82 -23.10 7.19
CA HIS A 177 -2.91 -23.92 8.04
C HIS A 177 -2.96 -25.42 7.75
N VAL A 178 -3.62 -25.83 6.67
CA VAL A 178 -3.57 -27.23 6.22
C VAL A 178 -3.50 -27.25 4.70
N LEU A 179 -2.30 -27.01 4.15
CA LEU A 179 -1.76 -27.67 2.96
C LEU A 179 -0.24 -27.43 2.93
#